data_AF-A0A955T4I2-F1
#
_entry.id   AF-A0A955T4I2-F1
#
_cell.length_a   1.000
_cell.length_b   1.000
_cell.length_c   1.000
_cell.angle_alpha   90.00
_cell.angle_beta   90.00
_cell.angle_gamma   90.00
#
_symmetry.space_group_name_H-M   'P 1'
#
loop_
_entity.id
_entity.type
_entity.pdbx_description
1 polymer ?
#
loop_
_entity_poly.entity_id
_entity_poly.type
_entity_poly.pdbx_seq_one_letter_code
_entity_poly.pdbx_strand_id
1 'polypeptide(L)'
;MIIRIEKLIPYPFDVVLSQYFDYEHISHVHPNTVGEYRLLDSGDGFIRYEHLWPKRWNGQKKSIVRHSYQPPNEMWFTFEEGYVAGTVVHSVLHDRGDNTLIHETYEVPVPDWKLLRPLIRHWTVKSVERIWKEDLDVEVCREGWPGVPDCMRRDSPQVSSTTSSPGSKHSVGLTADFPDGALKRVEIDGREILVFNQEGEFLAVSNRCPHTGGPLHLGEVSGLEVTCPWHGAKFDLRTGSCLCGPSKEGLTRFAIGCQNGRLFLDPSAAST
;
A
#
# COMPACT_ATOMS: atom_id res chain seq x y z
N MET A 1 -5.89 10.69 -25.82
CA MET A 1 -4.63 10.07 -26.30
C MET A 1 -4.29 8.97 -25.32
N ILE A 2 -3.94 7.78 -25.81
CA ILE A 2 -3.58 6.64 -24.95
C ILE A 2 -2.08 6.38 -25.11
N ILE A 3 -1.37 6.30 -24.00
CA ILE A 3 0.04 5.90 -23.93
C ILE A 3 0.11 4.69 -23.02
N ARG A 4 0.80 3.64 -23.47
CA ARG A 4 1.05 2.43 -22.69
C ARG A 4 2.54 2.29 -22.48
N ILE A 5 2.93 1.99 -21.25
CA ILE A 5 4.32 1.80 -20.87
C ILE A 5 4.41 0.53 -20.03
N GLU A 6 5.50 -0.21 -20.22
CA GLU A 6 5.83 -1.41 -19.47
C GLU A 6 7.18 -1.21 -18.79
N LYS A 7 7.29 -1.63 -17.54
CA LYS A 7 8.41 -1.28 -16.68
C LYS A 7 8.72 -2.44 -15.74
N LEU A 8 10.00 -2.82 -15.65
CA LEU A 8 10.46 -3.81 -14.68
C LEU A 8 11.18 -3.09 -13.54
N ILE A 9 10.63 -3.17 -12.35
CA ILE A 9 11.20 -2.59 -11.13
C ILE A 9 11.99 -3.67 -10.40
N PRO A 10 13.27 -3.44 -10.06
CA PRO A 10 14.13 -4.44 -9.42
C PRO A 10 13.87 -4.59 -7.91
N TYR A 11 12.59 -4.64 -7.55
CA TYR A 11 12.12 -4.80 -6.17
C TYR A 11 10.89 -5.72 -6.11
N PRO A 12 10.72 -6.49 -5.01
CA PRO A 12 9.58 -7.38 -4.81
C PRO A 12 8.23 -6.65 -4.82
N PHE A 13 7.17 -7.39 -5.16
CA PHE A 13 5.81 -6.87 -5.31
C PHE A 13 5.34 -6.03 -4.12
N ASP A 14 5.47 -6.54 -2.89
CA ASP A 14 4.98 -5.86 -1.69
C ASP A 14 5.72 -4.56 -1.39
N VAL A 15 6.99 -4.47 -1.81
CA VAL A 15 7.81 -3.27 -1.65
C VAL A 15 7.38 -2.20 -2.65
N VAL A 16 7.14 -2.60 -3.90
CA VAL A 16 6.65 -1.66 -4.93
C VAL A 16 5.24 -1.20 -4.60
N LEU A 17 4.38 -2.12 -4.16
CA LEU A 17 3.01 -1.80 -3.77
C LEU A 17 2.97 -0.75 -2.65
N SER A 18 3.85 -0.86 -1.63
CA SER A 18 3.87 0.08 -0.50
C SER A 18 4.04 1.53 -0.93
N GLN A 19 4.93 1.77 -1.88
CA GLN A 19 5.25 3.12 -2.36
C GLN A 19 4.11 3.75 -3.14
N TYR A 20 3.41 2.94 -3.95
CA TYR A 20 2.27 3.45 -4.71
C TYR A 20 1.10 3.85 -3.80
N PHE A 21 0.95 3.21 -2.63
CA PHE A 21 -0.06 3.60 -1.61
C PHE A 21 0.33 4.80 -0.75
N ASP A 22 1.62 5.13 -0.69
CA ASP A 22 2.15 6.16 0.18
C ASP A 22 2.10 7.55 -0.47
N TYR A 23 0.89 8.12 -0.56
CA TYR A 23 0.70 9.48 -1.08
C TYR A 23 1.50 10.55 -0.30
N GLU A 24 1.79 10.30 0.98
CA GLU A 24 2.52 11.21 1.88
C GLU A 24 4.01 11.28 1.51
N HIS A 25 4.52 10.23 0.86
CA HIS A 25 5.90 10.14 0.40
C HIS A 25 6.11 10.72 -0.99
N ILE A 26 5.08 10.77 -1.84
CA ILE A 26 5.24 11.22 -3.23
C ILE A 26 5.92 12.61 -3.31
N SER A 27 5.67 13.53 -2.36
CA SER A 27 6.35 14.84 -2.32
C SER A 27 7.82 14.80 -1.92
N HIS A 28 8.24 13.78 -1.17
CA HIS A 28 9.62 13.56 -0.75
C HIS A 28 10.44 12.83 -1.82
N VAL A 29 9.84 11.88 -2.56
CA VAL A 29 10.47 11.19 -3.70
C VAL A 29 10.66 12.15 -4.88
N HIS A 30 9.65 12.98 -5.15
CA HIS A 30 9.56 13.75 -6.39
C HIS A 30 9.38 15.26 -6.16
N PRO A 31 10.24 15.91 -5.35
CA PRO A 31 10.07 17.32 -5.03
C PRO A 31 10.10 18.22 -6.28
N ASN A 32 10.76 17.75 -7.35
CA ASN A 32 11.00 18.52 -8.57
C ASN A 32 9.98 18.26 -9.69
N THR A 33 9.33 17.10 -9.72
CA THR A 33 8.40 16.72 -10.80
C THR A 33 6.95 16.82 -10.39
N VAL A 34 6.62 16.38 -9.18
CA VAL A 34 5.23 16.29 -8.74
C VAL A 34 4.91 17.23 -7.57
N GLY A 35 5.87 17.70 -6.78
CA GLY A 35 5.60 18.74 -5.77
C GLY A 35 4.85 18.22 -4.55
N GLU A 36 3.90 18.98 -4.00
CA GLU A 36 3.26 18.66 -2.70
C GLU A 36 1.87 18.03 -2.86
N TYR A 37 1.46 17.24 -1.88
CA TYR A 37 0.11 16.69 -1.77
C TYR A 37 -0.54 17.08 -0.46
N ARG A 38 -1.85 17.31 -0.49
CA ARG A 38 -2.66 17.57 0.70
C ARG A 38 -3.88 16.66 0.69
N LEU A 39 -3.98 15.79 1.68
CA LEU A 39 -5.15 14.93 1.85
C LEU A 39 -6.43 15.77 1.93
N LEU A 40 -7.45 15.37 1.18
CA LEU A 40 -8.79 15.95 1.26
C LEU A 40 -9.74 15.01 1.98
N ASP A 41 -9.82 13.77 1.50
CA ASP A 41 -10.65 12.71 2.07
C ASP A 41 -10.07 11.33 1.69
N SER A 42 -10.50 10.30 2.40
CA SER A 42 -10.16 8.90 2.13
C SER A 42 -11.32 7.99 2.53
N GLY A 43 -11.30 6.77 2.01
CA GLY A 43 -12.26 5.73 2.37
C GLY A 43 -11.79 4.35 1.89
N ASP A 44 -12.67 3.37 1.99
CA ASP A 44 -12.36 2.00 1.57
C ASP A 44 -11.97 1.96 0.08
N GLY A 45 -10.70 1.66 -0.18
CA GLY A 45 -10.15 1.51 -1.53
C GLY A 45 -9.86 2.82 -2.28
N PHE A 46 -9.92 3.99 -1.63
CA PHE A 46 -9.49 5.24 -2.27
C PHE A 46 -8.96 6.32 -1.32
N ILE A 47 -8.13 7.19 -1.88
CA ILE A 47 -7.61 8.41 -1.25
C ILE A 47 -7.77 9.56 -2.24
N ARG A 48 -8.24 10.71 -1.77
CA ARG A 48 -8.38 11.92 -2.57
C ARG A 48 -7.53 13.04 -1.99
N TYR A 49 -6.75 13.68 -2.86
CA TYR A 49 -5.82 14.73 -2.44
C TYR A 49 -5.74 15.89 -3.43
N GLU A 50 -5.42 17.08 -2.90
CA GLU A 50 -5.00 18.24 -3.69
C GLU A 50 -3.52 18.06 -4.04
N HIS A 51 -3.22 18.02 -5.34
CA HIS A 51 -1.88 17.94 -5.90
C HIS A 51 -1.38 19.32 -6.30
N LEU A 52 -0.35 19.80 -5.60
CA LEU A 52 0.29 21.09 -5.80
C LEU A 52 1.58 20.93 -6.59
N TRP A 53 1.48 21.11 -7.90
CA TRP A 53 2.61 20.99 -8.82
C TRP A 53 3.74 21.97 -8.46
N PRO A 54 5.01 21.64 -8.77
CA PRO A 54 6.14 22.53 -8.51
C PRO A 54 5.91 23.92 -9.13
N LYS A 55 6.14 24.96 -8.34
CA LYS A 55 5.94 26.35 -8.78
C LYS A 55 6.89 26.67 -9.94
N ARG A 56 6.33 27.16 -11.04
CA ARG A 56 7.10 27.65 -12.20
C ARG A 56 6.84 29.13 -12.42
N TRP A 57 7.45 29.69 -13.48
CA TRP A 57 7.34 31.11 -13.82
C TRP A 57 5.90 31.60 -14.04
N ASN A 58 4.98 30.72 -14.45
CA ASN A 58 3.57 31.01 -14.68
C ASN A 58 2.66 30.67 -13.48
N GLY A 59 3.24 30.57 -12.27
CA GLY A 59 2.51 30.27 -11.05
C GLY A 59 2.55 28.80 -10.66
N GLN A 60 1.84 28.49 -9.57
CA GLN A 60 1.67 27.13 -9.08
C GLN A 60 0.38 26.55 -9.66
N LYS A 61 0.49 25.40 -10.30
CA LYS A 61 -0.67 24.68 -10.82
C LYS A 61 -1.19 23.72 -9.75
N LYS A 62 -2.47 23.40 -9.81
CA LYS A 62 -3.14 22.51 -8.87
C LYS A 62 -4.00 21.49 -9.60
N SER A 63 -4.10 20.29 -9.07
CA SER A 63 -5.04 19.27 -9.52
C SER A 63 -5.73 18.63 -8.32
N ILE A 64 -6.95 18.13 -8.50
CA ILE A 64 -7.55 17.20 -7.54
C ILE A 64 -7.41 15.80 -8.11
N VAL A 65 -6.83 14.90 -7.32
CA VAL A 65 -6.52 13.54 -7.76
C VAL A 65 -7.19 12.56 -6.83
N ARG A 66 -7.91 11.61 -7.43
CA ARG A 66 -8.41 10.42 -6.75
C ARG A 66 -7.48 9.26 -7.07
N HIS A 67 -6.80 8.76 -6.04
CA HIS A 67 -6.05 7.51 -6.08
C HIS A 67 -6.97 6.38 -5.61
N SER A 68 -7.27 5.41 -6.47
CA SER A 68 -8.11 4.25 -6.14
C SER A 68 -7.34 2.96 -6.30
N TYR A 69 -7.67 1.96 -5.48
CA TYR A 69 -7.01 0.68 -5.46
C TYR A 69 -8.01 -0.45 -5.47
N GLN A 70 -7.75 -1.40 -6.35
CA GLN A 70 -8.43 -2.68 -6.37
C GLN A 70 -7.38 -3.77 -6.12
N PRO A 71 -7.42 -4.39 -4.93
CA PRO A 71 -6.59 -5.55 -4.65
C PRO A 71 -6.80 -6.65 -5.70
N PRO A 72 -5.74 -7.43 -6.01
CA PRO A 72 -4.45 -7.39 -5.33
C PRO A 72 -3.44 -6.40 -5.93
N ASN A 73 -3.68 -5.86 -7.13
CA ASN A 73 -2.58 -5.32 -7.94
C ASN A 73 -2.95 -4.20 -8.92
N GLU A 74 -4.17 -3.66 -8.87
CA GLU A 74 -4.62 -2.62 -9.80
C GLU A 74 -4.89 -1.30 -9.11
N MET A 75 -4.47 -0.19 -9.72
CA MET A 75 -4.62 1.14 -9.16
C MET A 75 -4.86 2.20 -10.22
N TRP A 76 -5.55 3.27 -9.82
CA TRP A 76 -5.90 4.38 -10.70
C TRP A 76 -5.58 5.71 -10.05
N PHE A 77 -4.89 6.59 -10.79
CA PHE A 77 -4.79 8.01 -10.49
C PHE A 77 -5.69 8.78 -11.47
N THR A 78 -6.82 9.26 -10.97
CA THR A 78 -7.79 10.02 -11.76
C THR A 78 -7.68 11.49 -11.41
N PHE A 79 -7.26 12.31 -12.37
CA PHE A 79 -7.19 13.77 -12.22
C PHE A 79 -8.59 14.34 -12.44
N GLU A 80 -9.37 14.46 -11.37
CA GLU A 80 -10.76 14.89 -11.40
C GLU A 80 -10.90 16.37 -11.80
N GLU A 81 -10.01 17.23 -11.30
CA GLU A 81 -10.09 18.68 -11.49
C GLU A 81 -8.70 19.33 -11.68
N GLY A 82 -8.68 20.54 -12.21
CA GLY A 82 -7.49 21.39 -12.29
C GLY A 82 -6.57 21.08 -13.47
N TYR A 83 -5.26 21.17 -13.23
CA TYR A 83 -4.25 20.93 -14.26
C TYR A 83 -4.31 19.47 -14.70
N VAL A 84 -4.28 19.22 -16.02
CA VAL A 84 -4.44 17.90 -16.65
C VAL A 84 -5.72 17.14 -16.27
N ALA A 85 -6.79 17.85 -15.88
CA ALA A 85 -8.09 17.26 -15.57
C ALA A 85 -8.61 16.32 -16.68
N GLY A 86 -9.24 15.23 -16.26
CA GLY A 86 -9.69 14.13 -17.10
C GLY A 86 -8.59 13.14 -17.48
N THR A 87 -7.35 13.34 -17.05
CA THR A 87 -6.30 12.33 -17.20
C THR A 87 -6.54 11.17 -16.26
N VAL A 88 -6.43 9.94 -16.78
CA VAL A 88 -6.47 8.72 -15.98
C VAL A 88 -5.16 7.97 -16.17
N VAL A 89 -4.52 7.58 -15.07
CA VAL A 89 -3.37 6.70 -15.07
C VAL A 89 -3.81 5.39 -14.41
N HIS A 90 -3.77 4.29 -15.16
CA HIS A 90 -4.09 2.95 -14.67
C HIS A 90 -2.83 2.11 -14.62
N SER A 91 -2.47 1.61 -13.44
CA SER A 91 -1.30 0.76 -13.23
C SER A 91 -1.73 -0.63 -12.78
N VAL A 92 -1.15 -1.65 -13.41
CA VAL A 92 -1.31 -3.06 -13.06
C VAL A 92 0.07 -3.62 -12.72
N LEU A 93 0.23 -4.08 -11.48
CA LEU A 93 1.49 -4.64 -10.97
C LEU A 93 1.46 -6.17 -11.10
N HIS A 94 2.62 -6.76 -11.39
CA HIS A 94 2.77 -8.20 -11.50
C HIS A 94 4.02 -8.66 -10.74
N ASP A 95 3.82 -9.60 -9.84
CA ASP A 95 4.91 -10.26 -9.14
C ASP A 95 5.79 -11.07 -10.12
N ARG A 96 7.11 -10.85 -10.02
CA ARG A 96 8.16 -11.55 -10.76
C ARG A 96 9.28 -11.99 -9.80
N GLY A 97 8.95 -12.31 -8.55
CA GLY A 97 9.88 -12.70 -7.50
C GLY A 97 10.60 -11.47 -6.94
N ASP A 98 11.91 -11.38 -7.20
CA ASP A 98 12.73 -10.24 -6.76
C ASP A 98 12.44 -8.94 -7.53
N ASN A 99 11.52 -9.00 -8.50
CA ASN A 99 11.17 -7.88 -9.37
C ASN A 99 9.64 -7.73 -9.44
N THR A 100 9.20 -6.54 -9.85
CA THR A 100 7.80 -6.23 -10.14
C THR A 100 7.68 -5.68 -11.55
N LEU A 101 6.85 -6.31 -12.37
CA LEU A 101 6.50 -5.79 -13.70
C LEU A 101 5.26 -4.89 -13.58
N ILE A 102 5.35 -3.65 -14.05
CA ILE A 102 4.25 -2.69 -14.07
C ILE A 102 3.83 -2.42 -15.50
N HIS A 103 2.54 -2.62 -15.78
CA HIS A 103 1.89 -2.09 -16.97
C HIS A 103 1.12 -0.84 -16.60
N GLU A 104 1.41 0.27 -17.28
CA GLU A 104 0.80 1.56 -16.98
C GLU A 104 0.19 2.16 -18.24
N THR A 105 -1.08 2.55 -18.14
CA THR A 105 -1.85 3.17 -19.22
C THR A 105 -2.23 4.59 -18.82
N TYR A 106 -1.76 5.56 -19.61
CA TYR A 106 -2.10 6.97 -19.48
C TYR A 106 -3.14 7.34 -20.52
N GLU A 107 -4.34 7.68 -20.07
CA GLU A 107 -5.42 8.24 -20.88
C GLU A 107 -5.46 9.75 -20.67
N VAL A 108 -4.85 10.49 -21.59
CA VAL A 108 -4.76 11.95 -21.51
C VAL A 108 -5.80 12.59 -22.44
N PRO A 109 -6.74 13.41 -21.95
CA PRO A 109 -7.65 14.15 -22.80
C PRO A 109 -6.86 15.23 -23.52
N VAL A 110 -6.67 15.04 -24.83
CA VAL A 110 -6.01 16.03 -25.69
C VAL A 110 -7.02 16.46 -26.75
N PRO A 111 -7.12 17.76 -27.08
CA PRO A 111 -7.90 18.23 -28.22
C PRO A 111 -7.49 17.50 -29.51
N ASP A 112 -8.37 17.46 -30.52
CA ASP A 112 -8.11 16.84 -31.83
C ASP A 112 -7.14 17.67 -32.70
N TRP A 113 -5.98 18.02 -32.16
CA TRP A 113 -4.93 18.75 -32.85
C TRP A 113 -4.02 17.75 -33.56
N LYS A 114 -4.48 17.21 -34.69
CA LYS A 114 -3.78 16.18 -35.48
C LYS A 114 -2.29 16.49 -35.72
N LEU A 115 -1.93 17.76 -35.89
CA LEU A 115 -0.56 18.22 -36.14
C LEU A 115 0.33 18.25 -34.88
N LEU A 116 -0.23 18.53 -33.70
CA LEU A 116 0.53 18.65 -32.45
C LEU A 116 0.59 17.34 -31.66
N ARG A 117 -0.26 16.36 -32.01
CA ARG A 117 -0.31 15.04 -31.37
C ARG A 117 1.06 14.36 -31.21
N PRO A 118 1.96 14.32 -32.22
CA PRO A 118 3.27 13.68 -32.06
C PRO A 118 4.15 14.39 -31.03
N LEU A 119 4.14 15.73 -31.03
CA LEU A 119 4.91 16.55 -30.09
C LEU A 119 4.39 16.40 -28.65
N ILE A 120 3.07 16.44 -28.47
CA ILE A 120 2.42 16.24 -27.16
C ILE A 120 2.76 14.84 -26.65
N ARG A 121 2.61 13.79 -27.48
CA ARG A 121 2.97 12.42 -27.13
C ARG A 121 4.43 12.32 -26.67
N HIS A 122 5.37 12.86 -27.45
CA HIS A 122 6.80 12.86 -27.12
C HIS A 122 7.08 13.51 -25.77
N TRP A 123 6.47 14.67 -25.50
CA TRP A 123 6.67 15.38 -24.25
C TRP A 123 6.02 14.68 -23.05
N THR A 124 4.85 14.08 -23.23
CA THR A 124 4.20 13.26 -22.19
C THR A 124 5.05 12.04 -21.85
N VAL A 125 5.51 11.28 -22.85
CA VAL A 125 6.41 10.12 -22.62
C VAL A 125 7.67 10.54 -21.87
N LYS A 126 8.34 11.63 -22.30
CA LYS A 126 9.52 12.15 -21.59
C LYS A 126 9.25 12.62 -20.16
N SER A 127 8.05 13.10 -19.88
CA SER A 127 7.67 13.52 -18.53
C SER A 127 7.49 12.29 -17.64
N VAL A 128 6.84 11.24 -18.15
CA VAL A 128 6.67 9.97 -17.45
C VAL A 128 8.03 9.30 -17.20
N GLU A 129 8.89 9.22 -18.22
CA GLU A 129 10.26 8.68 -18.07
C GLU A 129 11.08 9.41 -17.01
N ARG A 130 10.86 10.72 -16.84
CA ARG A 130 11.56 11.51 -15.82
C ARG A 130 11.07 11.22 -14.41
N ILE A 131 9.75 11.19 -14.20
CA ILE A 131 9.18 10.79 -12.90
C ILE A 131 9.74 9.42 -12.51
N TRP A 132 9.84 8.53 -13.49
CA TRP A 132 10.34 7.17 -13.28
C TRP A 132 11.82 7.09 -12.98
N LYS A 133 12.61 7.95 -13.60
CA LYS A 133 14.01 8.05 -13.25
C LYS A 133 14.16 8.53 -11.81
N GLU A 134 13.34 9.48 -11.38
CA GLU A 134 13.31 9.92 -9.97
C GLU A 134 12.89 8.79 -9.03
N ASP A 135 11.90 7.95 -9.37
CA ASP A 135 11.52 6.76 -8.58
C ASP A 135 12.70 5.81 -8.35
N LEU A 136 13.48 5.54 -9.40
CA LEU A 136 14.63 4.64 -9.34
C LEU A 136 15.83 5.27 -8.63
N ASP A 137 16.06 6.58 -8.84
CA ASP A 137 17.18 7.33 -8.25
C ASP A 137 17.01 7.53 -6.73
N VAL A 138 15.78 7.50 -6.22
CA VAL A 138 15.49 7.60 -4.77
C VAL A 138 15.80 6.29 -4.03
N GLU A 139 16.30 5.25 -4.71
CA GLU A 139 16.59 3.91 -4.18
C GLU A 139 15.51 3.47 -3.20
N VAL A 140 14.39 2.91 -3.69
CA VAL A 140 13.30 2.29 -2.91
C VAL A 140 13.73 2.04 -1.48
N CYS A 141 13.36 2.96 -0.58
CA CYS A 141 14.08 3.27 0.65
C CYS A 141 14.54 2.02 1.40
N ARG A 142 15.70 1.48 1.02
CA ARG A 142 16.27 0.26 1.62
C ARG A 142 16.72 0.54 3.05
N GLU A 143 16.91 1.81 3.39
CA GLU A 143 17.42 2.26 4.68
C GLU A 143 16.36 2.91 5.57
N GLY A 144 15.07 2.76 5.24
CA GLY A 144 14.02 3.41 6.01
C GLY A 144 13.93 4.91 5.74
N TRP A 145 12.84 5.47 6.24
CA TRP A 145 12.51 6.89 6.19
C TRP A 145 13.71 7.82 6.45
N PRO A 146 13.92 8.89 5.66
CA PRO A 146 14.62 10.07 6.12
C PRO A 146 13.76 10.75 7.20
N GLY A 147 13.82 10.26 8.44
CA GLY A 147 13.06 10.80 9.57
C GLY A 147 12.57 9.82 10.63
N VAL A 148 12.80 8.51 10.47
CA VAL A 148 12.50 7.50 11.52
C VAL A 148 13.78 7.20 12.31
N PRO A 149 13.76 7.18 13.66
CA PRO A 149 14.95 6.92 14.47
C PRO A 149 15.61 5.56 14.17
N ASP A 150 16.95 5.54 14.27
CA ASP A 150 17.94 4.49 13.96
C ASP A 150 17.74 3.07 14.54
N CYS A 151 16.62 2.75 15.21
CA CYS A 151 16.53 1.54 16.04
C CYS A 151 16.15 0.23 15.33
N MET A 152 15.90 0.21 14.02
CA MET A 152 15.44 -1.03 13.34
C MET A 152 16.18 -1.29 12.01
N ARG A 153 17.16 -2.20 12.06
CA ARG A 153 17.70 -2.92 10.89
C ARG A 153 17.78 -4.42 11.25
N ARG A 154 16.93 -5.29 10.69
CA ARG A 154 17.31 -6.41 9.77
C ARG A 154 16.26 -7.53 9.58
N ASP A 155 16.03 -7.79 8.29
CA ASP A 155 16.09 -9.07 7.51
C ASP A 155 15.11 -10.27 7.69
N SER A 156 14.35 -10.50 6.60
CA SER A 156 13.97 -11.79 5.95
C SER A 156 12.65 -12.50 6.38
N PRO A 157 12.17 -13.56 5.68
CA PRO A 157 11.39 -13.54 4.42
C PRO A 157 10.03 -14.30 4.46
N GLN A 158 9.21 -14.09 3.42
CA GLN A 158 7.78 -14.43 3.24
C GLN A 158 7.47 -15.90 2.84
N VAL A 159 6.17 -16.31 2.86
CA VAL A 159 5.46 -17.11 1.80
C VAL A 159 3.96 -17.43 2.13
N SER A 160 3.14 -17.42 1.05
CA SER A 160 1.70 -17.75 0.73
C SER A 160 0.91 -18.78 1.56
N SER A 161 -0.39 -18.66 1.91
CA SER A 161 -1.69 -18.30 1.27
C SER A 161 -2.49 -19.44 0.61
N THR A 162 -3.71 -19.70 1.12
CA THR A 162 -4.80 -20.41 0.43
C THR A 162 -6.16 -20.05 1.06
N THR A 163 -7.20 -19.95 0.22
CA THR A 163 -8.47 -19.19 0.40
C THR A 163 -9.68 -20.07 0.79
N SER A 164 -10.66 -19.58 1.57
CA SER A 164 -12.13 -19.90 1.43
C SER A 164 -13.07 -19.07 2.35
N SER A 165 -14.37 -19.10 2.00
CA SER A 165 -15.52 -18.15 2.16
C SER A 165 -16.36 -18.13 3.49
N PRO A 166 -17.33 -17.18 3.67
CA PRO A 166 -17.94 -16.70 4.96
C PRO A 166 -19.10 -17.44 5.58
N GLY A 167 -19.15 -17.44 6.92
CA GLY A 167 -20.39 -17.51 7.69
C GLY A 167 -20.40 -18.43 8.91
N SER A 168 -19.28 -19.04 9.25
CA SER A 168 -19.16 -20.03 10.32
C SER A 168 -17.76 -19.94 10.86
N LYS A 169 -17.54 -19.97 12.19
CA LYS A 169 -16.20 -20.09 12.81
C LYS A 169 -15.23 -20.82 11.88
N HIS A 170 -14.35 -20.08 11.23
CA HIS A 170 -13.55 -20.59 10.14
C HIS A 170 -12.36 -21.29 10.76
N SER A 171 -12.19 -22.57 10.45
CA SER A 171 -10.97 -23.25 10.85
C SER A 171 -9.81 -22.66 10.06
N VAL A 172 -8.80 -22.15 10.77
CA VAL A 172 -7.64 -21.49 10.15
C VAL A 172 -6.34 -22.27 10.24
N GLY A 173 -6.40 -23.47 10.81
CA GLY A 173 -5.27 -24.40 10.88
C GLY A 173 -5.13 -25.06 12.24
N LEU A 174 -4.10 -25.88 12.37
CA LEU A 174 -3.69 -26.46 13.65
C LEU A 174 -2.86 -25.43 14.41
N THR A 175 -2.87 -25.49 15.75
CA THR A 175 -2.02 -24.61 16.57
C THR A 175 -0.54 -24.74 16.22
N ALA A 176 -0.10 -25.92 15.79
CA ALA A 176 1.26 -26.17 15.31
C ALA A 176 1.65 -25.36 14.07
N ASP A 177 0.68 -24.90 13.28
CA ASP A 177 0.92 -24.08 12.08
C ASP A 177 1.17 -22.59 12.44
N PHE A 178 1.06 -22.24 13.73
CA PHE A 178 1.22 -20.90 14.28
C PHE A 178 2.21 -21.00 15.46
N PRO A 179 3.51 -21.17 15.19
CA PRO A 179 4.50 -21.27 16.25
C PRO A 179 4.53 -19.99 17.09
N ASP A 180 5.05 -20.11 18.31
CA ASP A 180 5.18 -18.97 19.21
C ASP A 180 5.97 -17.82 18.56
N GLY A 181 5.49 -16.59 18.73
CA GLY A 181 6.04 -15.40 18.11
C GLY A 181 5.72 -15.21 16.62
N ALA A 182 4.97 -16.12 15.98
CA ALA A 182 4.70 -16.04 14.55
C ALA A 182 3.57 -15.07 14.20
N LEU A 183 3.84 -14.16 13.26
CA LEU A 183 2.85 -13.34 12.58
C LEU A 183 2.36 -14.08 11.33
N LYS A 184 1.14 -14.61 11.37
CA LYS A 184 0.59 -15.37 10.24
C LYS A 184 -0.64 -14.72 9.65
N ARG A 185 -0.56 -14.37 8.36
CA ARG A 185 -1.73 -13.96 7.58
C ARG A 185 -2.63 -15.16 7.32
N VAL A 186 -3.91 -14.97 7.59
CA VAL A 186 -5.00 -15.85 7.16
C VAL A 186 -5.99 -15.02 6.35
N GLU A 187 -6.57 -15.62 5.33
CA GLU A 187 -7.60 -14.98 4.52
C GLU A 187 -8.93 -15.68 4.78
N ILE A 188 -9.89 -14.92 5.28
CA ILE A 188 -11.25 -15.36 5.53
C ILE A 188 -12.14 -14.33 4.87
N ASP A 189 -13.01 -14.75 3.97
CA ASP A 189 -14.11 -13.88 3.49
C ASP A 189 -13.64 -12.67 2.69
N GLY A 190 -12.48 -12.80 2.03
CA GLY A 190 -11.79 -11.69 1.37
C GLY A 190 -11.18 -10.68 2.34
N ARG A 191 -11.15 -10.97 3.65
CA ARG A 191 -10.48 -10.18 4.68
C ARG A 191 -9.16 -10.83 5.04
N GLU A 192 -8.11 -10.02 5.06
CA GLU A 192 -6.83 -10.45 5.58
C GLU A 192 -6.77 -10.21 7.09
N ILE A 193 -6.57 -11.29 7.84
CA ILE A 193 -6.47 -11.29 9.30
C ILE A 193 -5.07 -11.76 9.67
N LEU A 194 -4.44 -11.06 10.60
CA LEU A 194 -3.18 -11.42 11.21
C LEU A 194 -3.47 -12.21 12.48
N VAL A 195 -3.02 -13.45 12.52
CA VAL A 195 -3.02 -14.29 13.72
C VAL A 195 -1.63 -14.28 14.31
N PHE A 196 -1.55 -13.99 15.61
CA PHE A 196 -0.32 -13.99 16.38
C PHE A 196 -0.42 -14.97 17.55
N ASN A 197 0.62 -15.77 17.77
CA ASN A 197 0.73 -16.65 18.92
C ASN A 197 1.72 -16.06 19.92
N GLN A 198 1.25 -15.74 21.12
CA GLN A 198 2.06 -15.31 22.25
C GLN A 198 1.99 -16.38 23.34
N GLU A 199 3.02 -17.20 23.46
CA GLU A 199 3.19 -18.24 24.48
C GLU A 199 1.97 -19.17 24.60
N GLY A 200 1.32 -19.48 23.48
CA GLY A 200 0.12 -20.32 23.41
C GLY A 200 -1.21 -19.56 23.49
N GLU A 201 -1.18 -18.25 23.74
CA GLU A 201 -2.33 -17.35 23.59
C GLU A 201 -2.41 -16.85 22.15
N PHE A 202 -3.54 -17.12 21.49
CA PHE A 202 -3.76 -16.68 20.11
C PHE A 202 -4.52 -15.35 20.08
N LEU A 203 -3.99 -14.40 19.31
CA LEU A 203 -4.56 -13.09 19.05
C LEU A 203 -4.86 -12.96 17.57
N ALA A 204 -5.91 -12.21 17.23
CA ALA A 204 -6.29 -11.98 15.84
C ALA A 204 -6.72 -10.54 15.60
N VAL A 205 -6.09 -9.91 14.60
CA VAL A 205 -6.31 -8.50 14.24
C VAL A 205 -6.37 -8.34 12.72
N SER A 206 -6.82 -7.19 12.22
CA SER A 206 -6.75 -6.86 10.78
C SER A 206 -5.29 -6.90 10.33
N ASN A 207 -5.00 -7.63 9.25
CA ASN A 207 -3.65 -7.68 8.69
C ASN A 207 -3.28 -6.39 7.95
N ARG A 208 -4.27 -5.63 7.48
CA ARG A 208 -4.03 -4.36 6.78
C ARG A 208 -3.93 -3.23 7.81
N CYS A 209 -2.80 -2.54 7.79
CA CYS A 209 -2.55 -1.35 8.60
C CYS A 209 -3.56 -0.26 8.21
N PRO A 210 -4.31 0.30 9.18
CA PRO A 210 -5.35 1.29 8.89
C PRO A 210 -4.80 2.66 8.42
N HIS A 211 -3.48 2.86 8.45
CA HIS A 211 -2.88 4.06 7.85
C HIS A 211 -3.04 4.07 6.32
N THR A 212 -2.47 3.07 5.63
CA THR A 212 -2.40 3.04 4.15
C THR A 212 -2.54 1.63 3.57
N GLY A 213 -2.84 0.61 4.37
CA GLY A 213 -3.06 -0.76 3.89
C GLY A 213 -1.85 -1.70 4.00
N GLY A 214 -0.83 -1.32 4.79
CA GLY A 214 0.37 -2.12 4.96
C GLY A 214 0.13 -3.54 5.53
N PRO A 215 0.77 -4.59 4.99
CA PRO A 215 0.59 -5.97 5.41
C PRO A 215 1.35 -6.28 6.71
N LEU A 216 0.68 -6.23 7.85
CA LEU A 216 1.27 -6.40 9.18
C LEU A 216 1.94 -7.76 9.41
N HIS A 217 1.50 -8.84 8.73
CA HIS A 217 2.17 -10.14 8.79
C HIS A 217 3.61 -10.15 8.24
N LEU A 218 4.00 -9.12 7.47
CA LEU A 218 5.37 -8.90 7.00
C LEU A 218 6.14 -7.93 7.90
N GLY A 219 5.52 -7.48 8.99
CA GLY A 219 6.10 -6.59 9.96
C GLY A 219 6.99 -7.30 10.99
N GLU A 220 7.57 -6.51 11.87
CA GLU A 220 8.33 -7.01 13.02
C GLU A 220 7.43 -7.05 14.26
N VAL A 221 7.63 -8.05 15.13
CA VAL A 221 6.92 -8.16 16.41
C VAL A 221 7.90 -8.14 17.58
N SER A 222 7.57 -7.37 18.61
CA SER A 222 8.30 -7.30 19.87
C SER A 222 7.31 -7.40 21.04
N GLY A 223 7.25 -8.57 21.67
CA GLY A 223 6.19 -8.89 22.63
C GLY A 223 4.82 -8.82 21.96
N LEU A 224 3.95 -7.91 22.43
CA LEU A 224 2.62 -7.68 21.85
C LEU A 224 2.57 -6.52 20.85
N GLU A 225 3.70 -5.87 20.54
CA GLU A 225 3.76 -4.77 19.59
C GLU A 225 4.10 -5.28 18.20
N VAL A 226 3.26 -5.01 17.20
CA VAL A 226 3.58 -5.20 15.77
C VAL A 226 3.95 -3.86 15.13
N THR A 227 5.04 -3.84 14.37
CA THR A 227 5.48 -2.69 13.58
C THR A 227 5.16 -2.91 12.10
N CYS A 228 4.37 -2.01 11.53
CA CYS A 228 3.97 -2.07 10.12
C CYS A 228 5.20 -1.89 9.20
N PRO A 229 5.41 -2.79 8.21
CA PRO A 229 6.61 -2.77 7.37
C PRO A 229 6.63 -1.61 6.35
N TRP A 230 5.49 -0.95 6.13
CA TRP A 230 5.42 0.20 5.21
C TRP A 230 5.96 1.48 5.86
N HIS A 231 5.24 2.04 6.84
CA HIS A 231 5.58 3.34 7.44
C HIS A 231 5.89 3.27 8.94
N GLY A 232 6.11 2.08 9.49
CA GLY A 232 6.53 1.91 10.88
C GLY A 232 5.45 2.15 11.93
N ALA A 233 4.16 2.27 11.55
CA ALA A 233 3.06 2.36 12.51
C ALA A 233 3.06 1.16 13.46
N LYS A 234 2.93 1.41 14.77
CA LYS A 234 3.03 0.39 15.81
C LYS A 234 1.67 0.15 16.44
N PHE A 235 1.32 -1.11 16.65
CA PHE A 235 0.05 -1.51 17.21
C PHE A 235 0.20 -2.56 18.30
N ASP A 236 -0.63 -2.47 19.31
CA ASP A 236 -0.75 -3.52 20.33
C ASP A 236 -1.68 -4.63 19.80
N LEU A 237 -1.15 -5.84 19.61
CA LEU A 237 -1.87 -6.99 19.05
C LEU A 237 -2.99 -7.50 19.96
N ARG A 238 -2.97 -7.17 21.26
CA ARG A 238 -3.97 -7.61 22.23
C ARG A 238 -5.19 -6.70 22.24
N THR A 239 -4.97 -5.40 22.14
CA THR A 239 -6.00 -4.36 22.26
C THR A 239 -6.39 -3.75 20.92
N GLY A 240 -5.55 -3.88 19.90
CA GLY A 240 -5.72 -3.24 18.59
C GLY A 240 -5.25 -1.78 18.59
N SER A 241 -4.90 -1.20 19.73
CA SER A 241 -4.57 0.22 19.84
C SER A 241 -3.36 0.61 18.99
N CYS A 242 -3.43 1.76 18.33
CA CYS A 242 -2.26 2.39 17.74
C CYS A 242 -1.36 2.93 18.88
N LEU A 243 -0.14 2.41 18.98
CA LEU A 243 0.86 2.81 19.97
C LEU A 243 1.76 3.93 19.45
N CYS A 244 2.06 3.90 18.15
CA CYS A 244 2.88 4.90 17.48
C CYS A 244 2.38 5.09 16.04
N GLY A 245 2.31 6.35 15.62
CA GLY A 245 1.89 6.73 14.28
C GLY A 245 2.81 6.19 13.17
N PRO A 246 2.47 6.45 11.89
CA PRO A 246 1.56 7.51 11.43
C PRO A 246 0.05 7.17 11.47
N SER A 247 -0.33 5.93 11.79
CA SER A 247 -1.75 5.59 11.90
C SER A 247 -2.47 6.40 12.99
N LYS A 248 -3.68 6.86 12.70
CA LYS A 248 -4.59 7.51 13.66
C LYS A 248 -5.62 6.54 14.25
N GLU A 249 -5.85 5.42 13.57
CA GLU A 249 -6.81 4.40 13.94
C GLU A 249 -6.11 3.14 14.44
N GLY A 250 -6.79 2.35 15.27
CA GLY A 250 -6.34 1.04 15.73
C GLY A 250 -6.72 -0.10 14.77
N LEU A 251 -6.15 -1.28 15.00
CA LEU A 251 -6.49 -2.51 14.30
C LEU A 251 -7.85 -3.03 14.74
N THR A 252 -8.62 -3.53 13.79
CA THR A 252 -9.83 -4.29 14.09
C THR A 252 -9.43 -5.64 14.69
N ARG A 253 -10.00 -6.01 15.84
CA ARG A 253 -9.78 -7.31 16.48
C ARG A 253 -10.84 -8.32 16.08
N PHE A 254 -10.46 -9.59 16.06
CA PHE A 254 -11.34 -10.72 15.78
C PHE A 254 -11.29 -11.74 16.90
N ALA A 255 -12.44 -12.38 17.18
CA ALA A 255 -12.49 -13.47 18.15
C ALA A 255 -11.83 -14.72 17.58
N ILE A 256 -10.80 -15.22 18.28
CA ILE A 256 -10.11 -16.48 17.96
C ILE A 256 -10.22 -17.45 19.13
N GLY A 257 -10.43 -18.73 18.83
CA GLY A 257 -10.50 -19.79 19.83
C GLY A 257 -9.80 -21.06 19.38
N CYS A 258 -9.40 -21.90 20.34
CA CYS A 258 -8.79 -23.19 20.10
C CYS A 258 -9.70 -24.32 20.58
N GLN A 259 -9.93 -25.33 19.75
CA GLN A 259 -10.63 -26.55 20.12
C GLN A 259 -9.88 -27.75 19.55
N ASN A 260 -9.51 -28.70 20.41
CA ASN A 260 -8.78 -29.93 20.04
C ASN A 260 -7.53 -29.67 19.17
N GLY A 261 -6.74 -28.66 19.53
CA GLY A 261 -5.51 -28.30 18.81
C GLY A 261 -5.73 -27.58 17.47
N ARG A 262 -6.95 -27.10 17.20
CA ARG A 262 -7.32 -26.42 15.96
C ARG A 262 -7.86 -25.03 16.26
N LEU A 263 -7.44 -24.04 15.48
CA LEU A 263 -7.84 -22.65 15.62
C LEU A 263 -9.08 -22.34 14.79
N PHE A 264 -9.96 -21.53 15.36
CA PHE A 264 -11.20 -21.06 14.77
C PHE A 264 -11.33 -19.56 14.92
N LEU A 265 -11.63 -18.87 13.82
CA LEU A 265 -11.83 -17.42 13.76
C LEU A 265 -13.28 -17.06 13.46
N ASP A 266 -13.81 -16.05 14.13
CA ASP A 266 -15.11 -15.45 13.81
C ASP A 266 -14.92 -14.03 13.24
N PRO A 267 -15.03 -13.85 11.91
CA PRO A 267 -14.86 -12.56 11.26
C PRO A 267 -16.03 -11.58 11.52
N SER A 268 -17.15 -12.06 12.07
CA SER A 268 -18.33 -11.24 12.40
C SER A 268 -18.26 -10.63 13.80
N ALA A 269 -17.45 -11.21 14.69
CA ALA A 269 -17.19 -10.70 16.05
C ALA A 269 -16.05 -9.67 16.06
N ALA A 270 -16.12 -8.68 15.17
CA ALA A 270 -15.12 -7.63 15.05
C ALA A 270 -15.31 -6.56 16.14
N SER A 271 -14.23 -6.14 16.79
CA SER A 271 -14.23 -4.99 17.71
C SER A 271 -13.07 -4.06 17.39
N THR A 272 -13.37 -2.76 17.25
CA THR A 272 -12.38 -1.68 17.14
C THR A 272 -11.95 -1.19 18.52
#